data_AF-A0A965JZD3-F1
#
_entry.id   AF-A0A965JZD3-F1
#
_cell.length_a   1.000
_cell.length_b   1.000
_cell.length_c   1.000
_cell.angle_alpha   90.00
_cell.angle_beta   90.00
_cell.angle_gamma   90.00
#
_symmetry.space_group_name_H-M   'P 1'
#
loop_
_entity.id
_entity.type
_entity.pdbx_description
1 polymer ?
#
loop_
_entity_poly.entity_id
_entity_poly.type
_entity_poly.pdbx_seq_one_letter_code
_entity_poly.pdbx_strand_id
1 'polypeptide(L)'
;MSVIDDCLEHNQEFVRTFAGPLPLVPARHLAVVACMDSRIDVFACLGLGLGEAHVIRNAGGVVTDDVLRSLAISQRKLKTREIIVIHHTECGLQTFTDEAFKDELEQETGTRPTWEEKCFTEVDASVRESVQMLHDSPFLADV
;
A
#
# COMPACT_ATOMS: atom_id res chain seq x y z
N MET A 1 21.16 -17.18 -13.37
CA MET A 1 20.05 -16.22 -13.46
C MET A 1 19.75 -15.73 -12.07
N SER A 2 19.58 -14.43 -11.95
CA SER A 2 19.01 -13.78 -10.78
C SER A 2 17.48 -13.89 -10.83
N VAL A 3 16.81 -13.67 -9.71
CA VAL A 3 15.33 -13.56 -9.67
C VAL A 3 14.84 -12.45 -10.62
N ILE A 4 15.64 -11.40 -10.81
CA ILE A 4 15.32 -10.31 -11.76
C ILE A 4 15.27 -10.85 -13.19
N ASP A 5 16.20 -11.71 -13.59
CA ASP A 5 16.22 -12.30 -14.93
C ASP A 5 14.94 -13.11 -15.19
N ASP A 6 14.56 -13.97 -14.23
CA ASP A 6 13.32 -14.76 -14.30
C ASP A 6 12.09 -13.86 -14.41
N CYS A 7 12.01 -12.77 -13.64
CA CYS A 7 10.90 -11.80 -13.74
C CYS A 7 10.83 -11.11 -15.10
N LEU A 8 11.98 -10.79 -15.71
CA LEU A 8 12.03 -10.19 -17.04
C LEU A 8 11.55 -11.16 -18.12
N GLU A 9 11.88 -12.44 -18.01
CA GLU A 9 11.38 -13.48 -18.91
C GLU A 9 9.85 -13.65 -18.79
N HIS A 10 9.31 -13.71 -17.57
CA HIS A 10 7.85 -13.76 -17.37
C HIS A 10 7.14 -12.51 -17.92
N ASN A 11 7.73 -11.32 -17.76
CA ASN A 11 7.16 -10.10 -18.30
C ASN A 11 7.12 -10.12 -19.85
N GLN A 12 8.12 -10.70 -20.52
CA GLN A 12 8.09 -10.86 -21.98
C GLN A 12 6.90 -11.70 -22.45
N GLU A 13 6.54 -12.74 -21.69
CA GLU A 13 5.35 -13.55 -21.99
C GLU A 13 4.05 -12.80 -21.66
N PHE A 14 4.00 -12.10 -20.52
CA PHE A 14 2.85 -11.28 -20.14
C PHE A 14 2.48 -10.25 -21.22
N VAL A 15 3.47 -9.54 -21.77
CA VAL A 15 3.24 -8.51 -22.80
C VAL A 15 2.62 -9.09 -24.08
N ARG A 16 2.88 -10.35 -24.43
CA ARG A 16 2.31 -10.99 -25.63
C ARG A 16 0.80 -11.22 -25.52
N THR A 17 0.29 -11.34 -24.30
CA THR A 17 -1.12 -11.66 -24.01
C THR A 17 -1.89 -10.49 -23.40
N PHE A 18 -1.21 -9.39 -23.07
CA PHE A 18 -1.82 -8.21 -22.47
C PHE A 18 -2.84 -7.53 -23.40
N ALA A 19 -4.08 -7.41 -22.93
CA ALA A 19 -5.16 -6.74 -23.65
C ALA A 19 -5.31 -5.27 -23.17
N GLY A 20 -4.68 -4.33 -23.89
CA GLY A 20 -4.77 -2.89 -23.62
C GLY A 20 -4.72 -2.03 -24.90
N PRO A 21 -4.70 -0.69 -24.78
CA PRO A 21 -4.61 0.09 -23.54
C PRO A 21 -5.93 0.16 -22.77
N LEU A 22 -5.84 0.26 -21.44
CA LEU A 22 -6.98 0.52 -20.56
C LEU A 22 -7.05 2.02 -20.22
N PRO A 23 -8.24 2.57 -19.91
CA PRO A 23 -8.37 3.95 -19.46
C PRO A 23 -7.52 4.24 -18.21
N LEU A 24 -6.99 5.46 -18.12
CA LEU A 24 -6.19 5.90 -16.98
C LEU A 24 -7.00 6.02 -15.67
N VAL A 25 -8.28 6.38 -15.78
CA VAL A 25 -9.18 6.54 -14.62
C VAL A 25 -9.68 5.16 -14.19
N PRO A 26 -9.52 4.77 -12.91
CA PRO A 26 -10.01 3.48 -12.42
C PRO A 26 -11.51 3.31 -12.66
N ALA A 27 -11.91 2.25 -13.35
CA ALA A 27 -13.30 2.05 -13.76
C ALA A 27 -14.29 1.90 -12.60
N ARG A 28 -13.83 1.44 -11.43
CA ARG A 28 -14.64 1.34 -10.20
C ARG A 28 -14.54 2.57 -9.30
N HIS A 29 -13.77 3.60 -9.69
CA HIS A 29 -13.51 4.76 -8.85
C HIS A 29 -12.99 4.38 -7.45
N LEU A 30 -12.23 3.30 -7.34
CA LEU A 30 -11.76 2.71 -6.09
C LEU A 30 -10.25 2.91 -5.91
N ALA A 31 -9.83 3.18 -4.67
CA ALA A 31 -8.45 3.05 -4.22
C ALA A 31 -8.34 2.03 -3.07
N VAL A 32 -7.30 1.21 -3.08
CA VAL A 32 -7.01 0.22 -2.04
C VAL A 32 -5.66 0.55 -1.42
N VAL A 33 -5.61 0.63 -0.10
CA VAL A 33 -4.37 0.73 0.70
C VAL A 33 -4.15 -0.62 1.36
N ALA A 34 -3.02 -1.27 1.11
CA ALA A 34 -2.72 -2.60 1.64
C ALA A 34 -1.25 -2.78 2.03
N CYS A 35 -0.96 -3.78 2.87
CA CYS A 35 0.43 -4.14 3.20
C CYS A 35 1.19 -4.65 1.96
N MET A 36 2.51 -4.46 1.92
CA MET A 36 3.43 -5.00 0.91
C MET A 36 3.69 -6.52 1.04
N ASP A 37 3.04 -7.18 2.00
CA ASP A 37 3.21 -8.61 2.28
C ASP A 37 3.05 -9.47 1.02
N SER A 38 4.02 -10.36 0.79
CA SER A 38 4.10 -11.20 -0.41
C SER A 38 2.99 -12.25 -0.50
N ARG A 39 2.25 -12.49 0.60
CA ARG A 39 1.14 -13.44 0.67
C ARG A 39 -0.19 -12.83 0.22
N ILE A 40 -0.24 -11.51 -0.01
CA ILE A 40 -1.49 -10.81 -0.36
C ILE A 40 -1.52 -10.50 -1.85
N ASP A 41 -2.37 -11.24 -2.57
CA ASP A 41 -2.84 -10.87 -3.89
C ASP A 41 -4.11 -10.02 -3.77
N VAL A 42 -3.94 -8.70 -3.82
CA VAL A 42 -5.02 -7.71 -3.68
C VAL A 42 -6.06 -7.84 -4.81
N PHE A 43 -5.63 -8.16 -6.02
CA PHE A 43 -6.54 -8.28 -7.15
C PHE A 43 -7.43 -9.50 -6.99
N ALA A 44 -6.83 -10.65 -6.65
CA ALA A 44 -7.57 -11.88 -6.44
C ALA A 44 -8.52 -11.81 -5.24
N CYS A 45 -8.08 -11.28 -4.10
CA CYS A 45 -8.90 -11.29 -2.88
C CYS A 45 -10.13 -10.35 -2.96
N LEU A 46 -10.06 -9.28 -3.75
CA LEU A 46 -11.17 -8.35 -3.98
C LEU A 46 -11.93 -8.60 -5.29
N GLY A 47 -11.49 -9.56 -6.11
CA GLY A 47 -12.08 -9.84 -7.42
C GLY A 47 -11.94 -8.69 -8.42
N LEU A 48 -10.82 -7.96 -8.37
CA LEU A 48 -10.54 -6.81 -9.22
C LEU A 48 -9.87 -7.21 -10.53
N GLY A 49 -10.26 -6.55 -11.62
CA GLY A 49 -9.59 -6.60 -12.92
C GLY A 49 -8.57 -5.47 -13.10
N LEU A 50 -7.72 -5.60 -14.14
CA LEU A 50 -6.81 -4.53 -14.54
C LEU A 50 -7.60 -3.26 -14.90
N GLY A 51 -7.11 -2.10 -14.45
CA GLY A 51 -7.74 -0.80 -14.69
C GLY A 51 -8.97 -0.49 -13.80
N GLU A 52 -9.34 -1.37 -12.87
CA GLU A 52 -10.54 -1.15 -12.04
C GLU A 52 -10.29 -0.31 -10.79
N ALA A 53 -9.11 -0.42 -10.16
CA ALA A 53 -8.77 0.27 -8.92
C ALA A 53 -7.31 0.74 -8.91
N HIS A 54 -7.02 1.77 -8.12
CA HIS A 54 -5.64 2.02 -7.68
C HIS A 54 -5.30 1.13 -6.49
N VAL A 55 -4.09 0.58 -6.47
CA VAL A 55 -3.57 -0.22 -5.37
C VAL A 55 -2.29 0.43 -4.85
N ILE A 56 -2.32 0.92 -3.62
CA ILE A 56 -1.22 1.57 -2.92
C ILE A 56 -0.73 0.61 -1.84
N ARG A 57 0.58 0.30 -1.82
CA ARG A 57 1.14 -0.66 -0.87
C ARG A 57 2.41 -0.13 -0.19
N ASN A 58 2.53 -0.39 1.11
CA ASN A 58 3.73 -0.12 1.93
C ASN A 58 3.84 -1.16 3.07
N ALA A 59 4.86 -1.06 3.91
CA ALA A 59 4.96 -1.91 5.10
C ALA A 59 3.75 -1.68 6.02
N GLY A 60 3.02 -2.75 6.35
CA GLY A 60 1.84 -2.70 7.22
C GLY A 60 0.54 -2.22 6.59
N GLY A 61 0.57 -1.55 5.42
CA GLY A 61 -0.61 -0.91 4.84
C GLY A 61 -1.01 0.36 5.59
N VAL A 62 -0.06 0.94 6.34
CA VAL A 62 -0.28 2.08 7.24
C VAL A 62 -0.46 3.39 6.47
N VAL A 63 -1.30 4.28 7.00
CA VAL A 63 -1.55 5.59 6.39
C VAL A 63 -0.41 6.56 6.73
N THR A 64 0.55 6.66 5.82
CA THR A 64 1.63 7.66 5.87
C THR A 64 1.28 8.89 5.03
N ASP A 65 2.10 9.93 5.11
CA ASP A 65 2.02 11.09 4.20
C ASP A 65 2.09 10.69 2.73
N ASP A 66 2.82 9.62 2.38
CA ASP A 66 2.89 9.13 1.01
C ASP A 66 1.57 8.46 0.56
N VAL A 67 0.91 7.73 1.47
CA VAL A 67 -0.43 7.18 1.22
C VAL A 67 -1.44 8.30 1.07
N LEU A 68 -1.44 9.30 1.96
CA LEU A 68 -2.31 10.48 1.85
C LEU A 68 -2.07 11.26 0.56
N ARG A 69 -0.81 11.49 0.18
CA ARG A 69 -0.42 12.11 -1.09
C ARG A 69 -0.97 11.33 -2.28
N SER A 70 -0.81 10.00 -2.26
CA SER A 70 -1.26 9.11 -3.33
C SER A 70 -2.79 9.09 -3.46
N LEU A 71 -3.51 9.01 -2.34
CA LEU A 71 -4.97 9.07 -2.28
C LEU A 71 -5.51 10.42 -2.74
N ALA A 72 -4.89 11.54 -2.34
CA ALA A 72 -5.28 12.86 -2.78
C ALA A 72 -5.18 13.01 -4.31
N ILE A 73 -4.11 12.49 -4.92
CA ILE A 73 -3.97 12.42 -6.39
C ILE A 73 -5.05 11.51 -6.99
N SER A 74 -5.21 10.31 -6.43
CA SER A 74 -6.21 9.32 -6.85
C SER A 74 -7.62 9.92 -6.93
N GLN A 75 -8.04 10.65 -5.90
CA GLN A 75 -9.38 11.24 -5.86
C GLN A 75 -9.51 12.51 -6.71
N ARG A 76 -8.54 13.44 -6.59
CA ARG A 76 -8.64 14.78 -7.18
C ARG A 76 -8.27 14.84 -8.66
N LYS A 77 -7.37 13.96 -9.12
CA LYS A 77 -6.94 13.90 -10.52
C LYS A 77 -7.52 12.72 -11.27
N LEU A 78 -7.73 11.60 -10.58
CA LEU A 78 -8.12 10.33 -11.20
C LEU A 78 -9.50 9.84 -10.74
N LYS A 79 -10.25 10.70 -10.05
CA LYS A 79 -11.69 10.56 -9.78
C LYS A 79 -12.11 9.35 -8.94
N THR A 80 -11.24 8.75 -8.15
CA THR A 80 -11.68 7.75 -7.16
C THR A 80 -12.52 8.40 -6.05
N ARG A 81 -13.44 7.64 -5.46
CA ARG A 81 -14.39 8.10 -4.44
C ARG A 81 -14.50 7.16 -3.25
N GLU A 82 -14.05 5.92 -3.41
CA GLU A 82 -14.06 4.93 -2.34
C GLU A 82 -12.62 4.51 -2.00
N ILE A 83 -12.39 4.23 -0.72
CA ILE A 83 -11.10 3.77 -0.20
C ILE A 83 -11.33 2.52 0.63
N ILE A 84 -10.58 1.46 0.33
CA ILE A 84 -10.48 0.25 1.17
C ILE A 84 -9.12 0.26 1.87
N VAL A 85 -9.10 0.00 3.18
CA VAL A 85 -7.89 -0.22 3.97
C VAL A 85 -7.79 -1.70 4.34
N ILE A 86 -6.67 -2.34 4.02
CA ILE A 86 -6.42 -3.76 4.29
C ILE A 86 -5.12 -3.93 5.09
N HIS A 87 -5.28 -4.22 6.37
CA HIS A 87 -4.20 -4.83 7.16
C HIS A 87 -4.40 -6.36 7.18
N HIS A 88 -3.48 -7.09 7.80
CA HIS A 88 -3.55 -8.54 7.88
C HIS A 88 -2.96 -9.07 9.19
N THR A 89 -3.34 -10.30 9.54
CA THR A 89 -2.75 -11.05 10.65
C THR A 89 -1.31 -11.46 10.35
N GLU A 90 -0.52 -11.67 11.41
CA GLU A 90 0.90 -12.04 11.30
C GLU A 90 1.69 -11.05 10.43
N CYS A 91 1.42 -9.76 10.64
CA CYS A 91 2.13 -8.70 9.96
C CYS A 91 3.53 -8.52 10.56
N GLY A 92 4.53 -8.30 9.71
CA GLY A 92 5.90 -8.04 10.16
C GLY A 92 6.01 -6.83 11.10
N LEU A 93 5.16 -5.81 10.94
CA LEU A 93 5.12 -4.66 11.84
C LEU A 93 4.60 -4.96 13.25
N GLN A 94 4.13 -6.19 13.52
CA GLN A 94 3.79 -6.66 14.87
C GLN A 94 5.00 -7.27 15.60
N THR A 95 6.12 -7.50 14.91
CA THR A 95 7.24 -8.28 15.47
C THR A 95 8.34 -7.41 16.08
N PHE A 96 8.22 -6.08 15.99
CA PHE A 96 9.17 -5.12 16.55
C PHE A 96 8.49 -3.78 16.85
N THR A 97 9.25 -2.86 17.44
CA THR A 97 8.81 -1.49 17.75
C THR A 97 9.66 -0.48 17.01
N ASP A 98 9.12 0.70 16.70
CA ASP A 98 9.84 1.82 16.07
C ASP A 98 11.20 2.09 16.74
N GLU A 99 11.24 2.22 18.08
CA GLU A 99 12.50 2.52 18.79
C GLU A 99 13.54 1.41 18.65
N ALA A 100 13.15 0.15 18.85
CA ALA A 100 14.06 -0.98 18.70
C ALA A 100 14.69 -1.05 17.30
N PHE A 101 13.90 -0.81 16.24
CA PHE A 101 14.41 -0.85 14.88
C PHE A 101 15.29 0.37 14.54
N LYS A 102 14.93 1.55 15.04
CA LYS A 102 15.77 2.74 14.89
C LYS A 102 17.10 2.61 15.62
N ASP A 103 17.10 2.02 16.82
CA ASP A 103 18.31 1.75 17.60
C ASP A 103 19.23 0.77 16.86
N GLU A 104 18.69 -0.28 16.26
CA GLU A 104 19.43 -1.22 15.40
C GLU A 104 20.10 -0.49 14.23
N LEU A 105 19.33 0.29 13.47
CA LEU A 105 19.86 1.02 12.32
C LEU A 105 20.90 2.08 12.70
N GLU A 106 20.71 2.78 13.82
CA GLU A 106 21.70 3.75 14.31
C GLU A 106 23.00 3.06 14.74
N GLN A 107 22.92 1.90 15.38
CA GLN A 107 24.10 1.12 15.77
C GLN A 107 24.88 0.62 14.54
N GLU A 108 24.19 0.18 13.49
CA GLU A 108 24.82 -0.36 12.29
C GLU A 108 25.39 0.73 11.36
N THR A 109 24.67 1.84 11.22
CA THR A 109 24.98 2.88 10.21
C THR A 109 25.58 4.16 10.79
N GLY A 110 25.53 4.33 12.12
CA GLY A 110 25.92 5.56 12.82
C GLY A 110 24.95 6.73 12.63
N THR A 111 23.78 6.52 12.01
CA THR A 111 22.78 7.57 11.77
C THR A 111 21.38 7.06 12.11
N ARG A 112 20.67 7.78 12.97
CA ARG A 112 19.26 7.45 13.30
C ARG A 112 18.31 7.89 12.18
N PRO A 113 17.41 7.01 11.71
CA PRO A 113 16.34 7.39 10.81
C PRO A 113 15.38 8.43 11.41
N THR A 114 14.85 9.33 10.58
CA THR A 114 13.92 10.40 11.01
C THR A 114 12.46 10.11 10.68
N TRP A 115 12.19 9.06 9.90
CA TRP A 115 10.84 8.64 9.52
C TRP A 115 10.20 7.78 10.61
N GLU A 116 8.88 7.61 10.58
CA GLU A 116 8.14 6.73 11.48
C GLU A 116 7.89 5.38 10.81
N GLU A 117 8.22 4.29 11.50
CA GLU A 117 7.97 2.92 11.06
C GLU A 117 6.47 2.57 11.19
N LYS A 118 5.77 3.21 12.14
CA LYS A 118 4.35 2.98 12.45
C LYS A 118 4.06 1.51 12.80
N CYS A 119 4.90 0.90 13.64
CA CYS A 119 4.65 -0.43 14.16
C CYS A 119 3.37 -0.44 15.02
N PHE A 120 2.70 -1.58 15.06
CA PHE A 120 1.45 -1.74 15.81
C PHE A 120 1.37 -3.13 16.43
N THR A 121 0.71 -3.25 17.57
CA THR A 121 0.51 -4.54 18.25
C THR A 121 -0.80 -5.21 17.85
N GLU A 122 -1.88 -4.43 17.75
CA GLU A 122 -3.23 -4.92 17.46
C GLU A 122 -3.69 -4.50 16.07
N VAL A 123 -3.87 -5.47 15.17
CA VAL A 123 -4.25 -5.25 13.77
C VAL A 123 -5.55 -4.45 13.67
N ASP A 124 -6.59 -4.85 14.41
CA ASP A 124 -7.90 -4.20 14.37
C ASP A 124 -7.86 -2.75 14.87
N ALA A 125 -7.01 -2.45 15.85
CA ALA A 125 -6.83 -1.09 16.34
C ALA A 125 -6.12 -0.23 15.28
N SER A 126 -5.08 -0.78 14.65
CA SER A 126 -4.34 -0.12 13.58
C SER A 126 -5.22 0.18 12.35
N VAL A 127 -6.15 -0.72 11.99
CA VAL A 127 -7.13 -0.45 10.93
C VAL A 127 -8.05 0.71 11.32
N ARG A 128 -8.59 0.70 12.54
CA ARG A 128 -9.49 1.79 13.02
C ARG A 128 -8.77 3.14 13.01
N GLU A 129 -7.54 3.19 13.49
CA GLU A 129 -6.70 4.39 13.46
C GLU A 129 -6.47 4.87 12.03
N SER A 130 -6.10 3.95 11.13
CA SER A 130 -5.88 4.27 9.70
C SER A 130 -7.14 4.85 9.05
N VAL A 131 -8.31 4.24 9.27
CA VAL A 131 -9.59 4.74 8.77
C VAL A 131 -9.91 6.13 9.35
N GLN A 132 -9.68 6.32 10.65
CA GLN A 132 -9.89 7.62 11.30
C GLN A 132 -8.98 8.71 10.69
N MET A 133 -7.69 8.41 10.45
CA MET A 133 -6.76 9.33 9.79
C MET A 133 -7.21 9.73 8.38
N LEU A 134 -7.84 8.81 7.64
CA LEU A 134 -8.39 9.12 6.32
C LEU A 134 -9.60 10.05 6.41
N HIS A 135 -10.53 9.80 7.34
CA HIS A 135 -11.68 10.68 7.56
C HIS A 135 -11.27 12.08 8.05
N ASP A 136 -10.26 12.16 8.92
CA ASP A 136 -9.79 13.43 9.48
C ASP A 136 -8.92 14.24 8.49
N SER A 137 -8.51 13.63 7.37
CA SER A 137 -7.63 14.27 6.40
C SER A 137 -8.37 15.35 5.60
N PRO A 138 -7.97 16.64 5.69
CA PRO A 138 -8.57 17.70 4.88
C PRO A 138 -8.17 17.61 3.39
N PHE A 139 -7.24 16.70 3.05
CA PHE A 139 -6.70 16.51 1.71
C PHE A 139 -7.43 15.45 0.91
N LEU A 140 -8.38 14.73 1.52
CA LEU A 140 -9.24 13.77 0.86
C LEU A 140 -10.62 14.40 0.62
N ALA A 141 -11.30 13.98 -0.43
CA ALA A 141 -12.71 14.31 -0.63
C ALA A 141 -13.57 13.46 0.31
N ASP A 142 -14.75 13.94 0.70
CA ASP A 142 -15.66 13.25 1.65
C ASP A 142 -15.66 11.73 1.40
N VAL A 143 -15.05 11.02 2.36
CA VAL A 143 -14.94 9.55 2.44
C VAL A 143 -15.91 9.05 3.49
#